data_AF-A0AAJ5F3A0-F1
#
_entry.id   AF-A0AAJ5F3A0-F1
#
_cell.length_a   1.000
_cell.length_b   1.000
_cell.length_c   1.000
_cell.angle_alpha   90.00
_cell.angle_beta   90.00
_cell.angle_gamma   90.00
#
_symmetry.space_group_name_H-M   'P 1'
#
loop_
_entity.id
_entity.type
_entity.pdbx_description
1 polymer ?
#
loop_
_entity_poly.entity_id
_entity_poly.type
_entity_poly.pdbx_seq_one_letter_code
_entity_poly.pdbx_strand_id
1 'polypeptide(L)'
;MTELMEVFREALIALIPALERARIAWRSPEAYDDWDAIAETLFEQIVVNSIRHGLAEDYQEVRLNRWGLKIGLDWIEVVPQGGAAGHRLAVVAFETRQAPFDMILAEVLDETDVPLQEDAVEIPFEGARFYFHWRSGREGGQVIEDLVVQL
;
A
#
# COMPACT_ATOMS: atom_id res chain seq x y z
N MET A 1 -6.91 -1.47 -9.16
CA MET A 1 -5.96 -1.18 -8.06
C MET A 1 -6.46 0.00 -7.25
N THR A 2 -6.73 1.16 -7.85
CA THR A 2 -7.37 2.29 -7.14
C THR A 2 -8.62 1.87 -6.39
N GLU A 3 -9.54 1.15 -7.06
CA GLU A 3 -10.77 0.65 -6.41
C GLU A 3 -10.46 -0.30 -5.23
N LEU A 4 -9.44 -1.16 -5.33
CA LEU A 4 -9.05 -2.06 -4.22
C LEU A 4 -8.52 -1.28 -3.01
N MET A 5 -7.71 -0.24 -3.25
CA MET A 5 -7.18 0.62 -2.19
C MET A 5 -8.28 1.49 -1.56
N GLU A 6 -9.27 1.93 -2.35
CA GLU A 6 -10.48 2.60 -1.86
C GLU A 6 -11.29 1.66 -0.96
N VAL A 7 -11.59 0.44 -1.41
CA VAL A 7 -12.32 -0.55 -0.61
C VAL A 7 -11.58 -0.89 0.68
N PHE A 8 -10.26 -1.06 0.62
CA PHE A 8 -9.45 -1.31 1.81
C PHE A 8 -9.52 -0.13 2.79
N ARG A 9 -9.39 1.10 2.31
CA ARG A 9 -9.54 2.31 3.11
C ARG A 9 -10.93 2.40 3.75
N GLU A 10 -11.99 2.15 3.00
CA GLU A 10 -13.37 2.17 3.50
C GLU A 10 -13.59 1.11 4.57
N ALA A 11 -13.02 -0.09 4.42
CA ALA A 11 -13.09 -1.15 5.41
C ALA A 11 -12.43 -0.73 6.74
N LEU A 12 -11.27 -0.07 6.69
CA LEU A 12 -10.62 0.48 7.88
C LEU A 12 -11.50 1.54 8.56
N ILE A 13 -12.07 2.46 7.78
CA ILE A 13 -12.97 3.51 8.30
C ILE A 13 -14.21 2.90 8.97
N ALA A 14 -14.79 1.87 8.36
CA ALA A 14 -15.99 1.20 8.88
C ALA A 14 -15.78 0.54 10.25
N LEU A 15 -14.54 0.14 10.57
CA LEU A 15 -14.21 -0.47 11.87
C LEU A 15 -14.04 0.54 13.01
N ILE A 16 -13.79 1.83 12.71
CA ILE A 16 -13.49 2.86 13.71
C ILE A 16 -14.46 2.86 14.90
N PRO A 17 -15.80 2.87 14.72
CA PRO A 17 -16.72 2.89 15.85
C PRO A 17 -16.66 1.63 16.74
N ALA A 18 -16.24 0.49 16.18
CA ALA A 18 -16.04 -0.73 16.96
C ALA A 18 -14.71 -0.70 17.72
N LEU A 19 -13.64 -0.24 17.08
CA LEU A 19 -12.32 -0.08 17.69
C LEU A 19 -12.34 0.92 18.85
N GLU A 20 -13.03 2.06 18.70
CA GLU A 20 -13.20 3.06 19.75
C GLU A 20 -13.92 2.48 20.98
N ARG A 21 -14.98 1.67 20.76
CA ARG A 21 -15.68 0.98 21.86
C ARG A 21 -14.82 -0.08 22.53
N ALA A 22 -13.94 -0.74 21.78
CA ALA A 22 -12.98 -1.70 22.27
C ALA A 22 -11.74 -1.05 22.91
N ARG A 23 -11.61 0.30 22.82
CA ARG A 23 -10.44 1.08 23.25
C ARG A 23 -9.15 0.68 22.54
N ILE A 24 -9.25 0.28 21.28
CA ILE A 24 -8.10 0.05 20.40
C ILE A 24 -7.80 1.38 19.70
N ALA A 25 -6.61 1.93 19.95
CA ALA A 25 -6.16 3.14 19.28
C ALA A 25 -5.81 2.82 17.82
N TRP A 26 -6.33 3.62 16.89
CA TRP A 26 -6.15 3.44 15.44
C TRP A 26 -5.48 4.64 14.77
N ARG A 27 -5.28 5.74 15.52
CA ARG A 27 -4.59 6.95 15.04
C ARG A 27 -3.14 6.94 15.50
N SER A 28 -2.24 7.33 14.60
CA SER A 28 -0.86 7.64 14.95
C SER A 28 -0.80 8.81 15.95
N PRO A 29 0.13 8.81 16.92
CA PRO A 29 1.15 7.78 17.16
C PRO A 29 0.68 6.65 18.07
N GLU A 30 -0.55 6.66 18.57
CA GLU A 30 -1.03 5.72 19.60
C GLU A 30 -1.42 4.35 19.06
N ALA A 31 -1.52 4.21 17.74
CA ALA A 31 -1.81 2.96 17.07
C ALA A 31 -0.61 2.02 17.16
N TYR A 32 -0.78 0.91 17.89
CA TYR A 32 0.26 -0.09 18.08
C TYR A 32 -0.35 -1.48 18.09
N ASP A 33 0.42 -2.46 17.59
CA ASP A 33 0.24 -3.92 17.61
C ASP A 33 -1.14 -4.44 17.21
N ASP A 34 -2.18 -4.18 18.00
CA ASP A 34 -3.57 -4.59 17.74
C ASP A 34 -4.11 -3.95 16.46
N TRP A 35 -3.90 -2.64 16.29
CA TRP A 35 -4.31 -1.93 15.08
C TRP A 35 -3.58 -2.46 13.85
N ASP A 36 -2.26 -2.61 13.94
CA ASP A 36 -1.43 -3.06 12.84
C ASP A 36 -1.83 -4.46 12.39
N ALA A 37 -2.12 -5.37 13.32
CA ALA A 37 -2.60 -6.71 13.01
C ALA A 37 -3.96 -6.71 12.29
N ILE A 38 -4.87 -5.81 12.67
CA ILE A 38 -6.18 -5.66 12.02
C ILE A 38 -6.01 -5.09 10.61
N ALA A 39 -5.22 -4.03 10.46
CA ALA A 39 -4.97 -3.39 9.18
C ALA A 39 -4.24 -4.33 8.20
N GLU A 40 -3.22 -5.06 8.68
CA GLU A 40 -2.51 -6.12 7.96
C GLU A 40 -3.48 -7.19 7.46
N THR A 41 -4.37 -7.68 8.33
CA THR A 41 -5.32 -8.73 7.96
C THR A 41 -6.25 -8.24 6.85
N LEU A 42 -6.78 -7.02 6.97
CA LEU A 42 -7.64 -6.44 5.93
C LEU A 42 -6.88 -6.21 4.62
N PHE A 43 -5.63 -5.74 4.68
CA PHE A 43 -4.79 -5.55 3.50
C PHE A 43 -4.55 -6.88 2.77
N GLU A 44 -4.18 -7.93 3.49
CA GLU A 44 -3.96 -9.26 2.92
C GLU A 44 -5.24 -9.80 2.25
N GLN A 45 -6.38 -9.69 2.92
CA GLN A 45 -7.63 -10.26 2.41
C GLN A 45 -8.25 -9.45 1.27
N ILE A 46 -8.21 -8.12 1.33
CA ILE A 46 -8.86 -7.25 0.33
C ILE A 46 -7.93 -6.99 -0.85
N VAL A 47 -6.66 -6.70 -0.60
CA VAL A 47 -5.73 -6.25 -1.63
C VAL A 47 -4.92 -7.42 -2.17
N VAL A 48 -4.14 -8.08 -1.31
CA VAL A 48 -3.17 -9.10 -1.75
C VAL A 48 -3.88 -10.29 -2.39
N ASN A 49 -4.92 -10.83 -1.74
CA ASN A 49 -5.67 -11.96 -2.29
C ASN A 49 -6.43 -11.60 -3.56
N SER A 50 -6.97 -10.38 -3.67
CA SER A 50 -7.61 -9.92 -4.92
C SER A 50 -6.61 -9.83 -6.07
N ILE A 51 -5.39 -9.37 -5.81
CA ILE A 51 -4.30 -9.38 -6.81
C ILE A 51 -3.97 -10.82 -7.20
N ARG A 52 -3.74 -11.72 -6.23
CA ARG A 52 -3.42 -13.13 -6.49
C ARG A 52 -4.50 -13.85 -7.30
N HIS A 53 -5.77 -13.55 -7.06
CA HIS A 53 -6.88 -14.15 -7.81
C HIS A 53 -7.12 -13.48 -9.17
N GLY A 54 -6.79 -12.20 -9.31
CA GLY A 54 -6.91 -11.46 -10.58
C GLY A 54 -5.79 -11.76 -11.56
N LEU A 55 -4.61 -12.11 -11.06
CA LEU A 55 -3.50 -12.64 -11.87
C LEU A 55 -3.75 -14.14 -12.13
N ALA A 56 -3.68 -14.58 -13.40
CA ALA A 56 -3.89 -15.97 -13.82
C ALA A 56 -3.06 -17.01 -13.02
N GLU A 57 -3.48 -18.28 -13.07
CA GLU A 57 -2.96 -19.40 -12.24
C GLU A 57 -1.42 -19.59 -12.21
N ASP A 58 -0.71 -19.07 -13.21
CA ASP A 58 0.76 -19.15 -13.31
C ASP A 58 1.50 -18.14 -12.40
N TYR A 59 0.79 -17.20 -11.77
CA TYR A 59 1.36 -16.10 -10.99
C TYR A 59 1.38 -16.38 -9.48
N GLN A 60 1.98 -17.51 -9.08
CA GLN A 60 1.92 -18.03 -7.71
C GLN A 60 2.77 -17.29 -6.67
N GLU A 61 3.49 -16.22 -7.00
CA GLU A 61 4.38 -15.55 -6.05
C GLU A 61 4.23 -14.03 -6.04
N VAL A 62 3.02 -13.53 -5.77
CA VAL A 62 2.85 -12.14 -5.34
C VAL A 62 3.44 -11.99 -3.93
N ARG A 63 4.50 -11.19 -3.82
CA ARG A 63 5.33 -10.91 -2.64
C ARG A 63 5.27 -9.43 -2.28
N LEU A 64 4.06 -8.94 -2.03
CA LEU A 64 3.87 -7.65 -1.37
C LEU A 64 4.40 -7.71 0.07
N ASN A 65 5.02 -6.62 0.53
CA ASN A 65 5.39 -6.50 1.92
C ASN A 65 4.15 -6.32 2.82
N ARG A 66 4.37 -6.57 4.11
CA ARG A 66 3.38 -6.33 5.16
C ARG A 66 3.00 -4.85 5.19
N TRP A 67 1.73 -4.59 5.46
CA TRP A 67 1.19 -3.26 5.65
C TRP A 67 1.93 -2.50 6.74
N GLY A 68 2.24 -1.22 6.50
CA GLY A 68 3.02 -0.40 7.43
C GLY A 68 4.52 -0.67 7.46
N LEU A 69 5.03 -1.62 6.66
CA LEU A 69 6.46 -1.82 6.47
C LEU A 69 6.97 -1.18 5.18
N LYS A 70 8.28 -1.00 5.10
CA LYS A 70 8.99 -0.47 3.92
C LYS A 70 8.73 -1.32 2.68
N ILE A 71 9.00 -0.77 1.50
CA ILE A 71 8.80 -1.44 0.20
C ILE A 71 9.45 -2.84 0.12
N GLY A 72 8.72 -3.76 -0.52
CA GLY A 72 9.13 -5.15 -0.78
C GLY A 72 9.64 -5.40 -2.18
N LEU A 73 9.58 -6.67 -2.62
CA LEU A 73 9.87 -7.03 -4.01
C LEU A 73 8.78 -6.51 -4.94
N ASP A 74 7.52 -6.82 -4.59
CA ASP A 74 6.36 -6.24 -5.25
C ASP A 74 5.84 -5.07 -4.41
N TRP A 75 5.21 -4.11 -5.07
CA TRP A 75 4.79 -2.89 -4.39
C TRP A 75 3.63 -2.19 -5.09
N ILE A 76 2.98 -1.30 -4.36
CA ILE A 76 1.88 -0.48 -4.86
C ILE A 76 2.40 0.95 -5.00
N GLU A 77 2.39 1.46 -6.22
CA GLU A 77 2.67 2.87 -6.49
C GLU A 77 1.45 3.72 -6.22
N VAL A 78 1.68 4.91 -5.68
CA VAL A 78 0.71 6.01 -5.62
C VAL A 78 1.16 7.16 -6.52
N VAL A 79 0.27 7.58 -7.41
CA VAL A 79 0.45 8.77 -8.25
C VAL A 79 -0.49 9.86 -7.73
N PRO A 80 0.05 10.97 -7.16
CA PRO A 80 -0.76 12.07 -6.65
C PRO A 80 -1.64 12.72 -7.73
N GLN A 81 -2.71 13.38 -7.29
CA GLN A 81 -3.49 14.26 -8.16
C GLN A 81 -2.61 15.39 -8.68
N GLY A 82 -2.50 15.52 -10.01
CA GLY A 82 -1.57 16.46 -10.66
C GLY A 82 -0.29 15.82 -11.22
N GLY A 83 -0.05 14.53 -10.95
CA GLY A 83 1.05 13.77 -11.53
C GLY A 83 2.24 13.56 -10.60
N ALA A 84 3.17 12.69 -11.01
CA ALA A 84 4.37 12.37 -10.25
C ALA A 84 5.46 13.45 -10.44
N ALA A 85 6.08 13.88 -9.34
CA ALA A 85 7.13 14.91 -9.32
C ALA A 85 8.51 14.39 -9.78
N GLY A 86 8.54 13.47 -10.76
CA GLY A 86 9.76 12.87 -11.29
C GLY A 86 10.29 11.64 -10.54
N HIS A 87 9.67 11.27 -9.42
CA HIS A 87 9.98 10.06 -8.64
C HIS A 87 8.77 9.15 -8.53
N ARG A 88 9.03 7.84 -8.42
CA ARG A 88 8.04 6.81 -8.10
C ARG A 88 7.79 6.81 -6.59
N LEU A 89 6.54 6.59 -6.15
CA LEU A 89 6.14 6.69 -4.74
C LEU A 89 5.46 5.40 -4.30
N ALA A 90 6.08 4.66 -3.37
CA ALA A 90 5.59 3.38 -2.89
C ALA A 90 4.70 3.53 -1.66
N VAL A 91 3.47 3.04 -1.71
CA VAL A 91 2.55 3.05 -0.59
C VAL A 91 3.11 2.21 0.57
N VAL A 92 3.12 2.82 1.75
CA VAL A 92 3.49 2.18 3.02
C VAL A 92 2.26 1.95 3.88
N ALA A 93 1.49 3.02 4.10
CA ALA A 93 0.34 3.02 4.99
C ALA A 93 -0.66 4.13 4.64
N PHE A 94 -1.81 4.12 5.32
CA PHE A 94 -2.71 5.28 5.39
C PHE A 94 -2.53 6.00 6.71
N GLU A 95 -2.69 7.31 6.70
CA GLU A 95 -2.53 8.19 7.86
C GLU A 95 -3.71 9.17 7.95
N THR A 96 -3.94 9.69 9.15
CA THR A 96 -5.03 10.64 9.45
C THR A 96 -4.47 12.02 9.79
N ARG A 97 -4.94 13.04 9.07
CA ARG A 97 -4.68 14.46 9.36
C ARG A 97 -5.95 15.23 9.70
N GLN A 98 -6.95 15.20 8.83
CA GLN A 98 -8.21 15.94 9.01
C GLN A 98 -9.40 14.97 9.10
N ALA A 99 -9.46 14.00 8.20
CA ALA A 99 -10.47 12.95 8.19
C ALA A 99 -9.80 11.57 8.32
N PRO A 100 -10.51 10.53 8.80
CA PRO A 100 -9.93 9.21 8.92
C PRO A 100 -9.28 8.73 7.61
N PHE A 101 -7.99 8.38 7.69
CA PHE A 101 -7.19 7.85 6.59
C PHE A 101 -7.21 8.75 5.33
N ASP A 102 -7.23 10.07 5.49
CA ASP A 102 -7.22 11.04 4.39
C ASP A 102 -5.86 11.21 3.71
N MET A 103 -4.81 10.65 4.30
CA MET A 103 -3.45 10.69 3.77
C MET A 103 -2.91 9.30 3.47
N ILE A 104 -1.94 9.25 2.56
CA ILE A 104 -1.13 8.09 2.20
C ILE A 104 0.30 8.39 2.61
N LEU A 105 0.92 7.49 3.37
CA LEU A 105 2.36 7.49 3.59
C LEU A 105 3.02 6.73 2.45
N ALA A 106 4.00 7.36 1.79
CA ALA A 106 4.72 6.75 0.70
C ALA A 106 6.24 6.94 0.78
N GLU A 107 7.01 5.91 0.42
CA GLU A 107 8.46 6.01 0.24
C GLU A 107 8.77 6.58 -1.15
N VAL A 108 9.70 7.53 -1.22
CA VAL A 108 10.19 8.08 -2.49
C VAL A 108 11.26 7.14 -3.04
N LEU A 109 11.08 6.65 -4.26
CA LEU A 109 12.00 5.71 -4.89
C LEU A 109 12.90 6.40 -5.93
N ASP A 110 14.10 5.86 -6.09
CA ASP A 110 14.98 6.17 -7.21
C ASP A 110 14.62 5.40 -8.49
N GLU A 111 15.42 5.55 -9.54
CA GLU A 111 15.24 4.86 -10.82
C GLU A 111 15.42 3.33 -10.73
N THR A 112 16.00 2.82 -9.64
CA THR A 112 16.21 1.40 -9.37
C THR A 112 15.19 0.80 -8.38
N ASP A 113 14.20 1.60 -7.98
CA ASP A 113 13.17 1.30 -6.97
C ASP A 113 13.74 1.09 -5.56
N VAL A 114 14.78 1.84 -5.22
CA VAL A 114 15.34 1.89 -3.86
C VAL A 114 14.84 3.17 -3.16
N PRO A 115 14.42 3.10 -1.88
CA PRO A 115 14.04 4.30 -1.13
C PRO A 115 15.17 5.33 -1.05
N LEU A 116 14.89 6.58 -1.46
CA LEU A 116 15.82 7.71 -1.47
C LEU A 116 16.01 8.36 -0.09
N GLN A 117 15.05 8.18 0.82
CA GLN A 117 15.01 8.82 2.13
C GLN A 117 14.41 7.88 3.18
N GLU A 118 14.73 8.12 4.46
CA GLU A 118 14.21 7.31 5.57
C GLU A 118 12.74 7.62 5.88
N ASP A 119 12.35 8.88 5.77
CA ASP A 119 10.99 9.34 6.11
C ASP A 119 10.05 9.19 4.92
N ALA A 120 8.86 8.65 5.17
CA ALA A 120 7.79 8.64 4.18
C ALA A 120 7.26 10.06 3.93
N VAL A 121 6.84 10.33 2.69
CA VAL A 121 6.10 11.54 2.33
C VAL A 121 4.60 11.32 2.47
N GLU A 122 3.87 12.38 2.80
CA GLU A 122 2.42 12.33 2.92
C GLU A 122 1.76 12.85 1.64
N ILE A 123 0.82 12.08 1.11
CA ILE A 123 0.10 12.39 -0.11
C ILE A 123 -1.40 12.37 0.21
N PRO A 124 -2.20 13.37 -0.20
CA PRO A 124 -3.64 13.30 -0.07
C PRO A 124 -4.19 12.06 -0.78
N PHE A 125 -5.09 11.33 -0.12
CA PHE A 125 -5.75 10.19 -0.75
C PHE A 125 -6.69 10.63 -1.89
N GLU A 126 -7.32 11.80 -1.75
CA GLU A 126 -8.25 12.34 -2.73
C GLU A 126 -7.57 12.55 -4.10
N GLY A 127 -8.14 11.93 -5.13
CA GLY A 127 -7.63 12.02 -6.50
C GLY A 127 -6.34 11.26 -6.78
N ALA A 128 -5.80 10.52 -5.79
CA ALA A 128 -4.66 9.64 -5.98
C ALA A 128 -5.03 8.43 -6.85
N ARG A 129 -4.06 7.95 -7.65
CA ARG A 129 -4.20 6.73 -8.45
C ARG A 129 -3.19 5.70 -8.02
N PHE A 130 -3.56 4.44 -8.08
CA PHE A 130 -2.70 3.35 -7.62
C PHE A 130 -2.38 2.36 -8.72
N TYR A 131 -1.13 1.87 -8.72
CA TYR A 131 -0.62 0.91 -9.69
C TYR A 131 0.11 -0.21 -8.97
N PHE A 132 -0.09 -1.45 -9.40
CA PHE A 132 0.67 -2.57 -8.88
C PHE A 132 1.89 -2.84 -9.75
N HIS A 133 3.05 -2.86 -9.11
CA HIS A 133 4.32 -3.23 -9.71
C HIS A 133 4.69 -4.62 -9.26
N TRP A 134 4.68 -5.55 -10.21
CA TRP A 134 5.02 -6.94 -9.99
C TRP A 134 6.40 -7.24 -10.58
N ARG A 135 7.32 -7.71 -9.74
CA ARG A 135 8.68 -8.08 -10.15
C ARG A 135 8.79 -9.60 -10.20
N SER A 136 8.47 -10.15 -11.37
CA SER A 136 8.63 -11.58 -11.62
C SER A 136 10.09 -11.94 -11.93
N GLY A 137 10.58 -13.03 -11.32
CA GLY A 137 11.84 -13.67 -11.71
C GLY A 137 13.11 -13.17 -10.98
N ARG A 138 13.74 -14.08 -10.23
CA ARG A 138 15.20 -14.11 -10.07
C ARG A 138 15.69 -15.50 -10.46
N GLU A 139 16.03 -15.70 -11.73
CA GLU A 139 17.15 -16.56 -12.08
C GLU A 139 18.39 -15.68 -12.21
N GLY A 140 19.39 -15.84 -11.34
CA GLY A 140 20.70 -15.21 -11.52
C GLY A 140 20.84 -13.71 -11.21
N GLY A 141 19.83 -13.04 -10.64
CA GLY A 141 19.98 -11.69 -10.07
C GLY A 141 19.74 -10.51 -11.02
N GLN A 142 19.19 -10.74 -12.23
CA GLN A 142 18.63 -9.69 -13.07
C GLN A 142 17.10 -9.68 -12.95
N VAL A 143 16.51 -8.48 -12.80
CA VAL A 143 15.05 -8.26 -12.88
C VAL A 143 14.66 -8.40 -14.35
N ILE A 144 13.72 -9.30 -14.65
CA ILE A 144 13.46 -9.72 -16.03
C ILE A 144 12.37 -8.85 -16.68
N GLU A 145 11.28 -8.49 -15.99
CA GLU A 145 10.25 -7.57 -16.50
C GLU A 145 9.51 -6.83 -15.36
N ASP A 146 9.30 -5.52 -15.50
CA ASP A 146 8.35 -4.74 -14.67
C ASP A 146 6.99 -4.74 -15.39
N LEU A 147 6.00 -5.44 -14.84
CA LEU A 147 4.63 -5.40 -15.35
C LEU A 147 3.79 -4.47 -14.48
N VAL A 148 3.29 -3.39 -15.09
CA VAL A 148 2.31 -2.50 -14.45
C VAL A 148 0.92 -3.02 -14.74
N VAL A 149 0.24 -3.54 -13.71
CA VAL A 149 -1.11 -4.08 -13.85
C VAL A 149 -2.14 -3.05 -13.38
N GLN A 150 -3.02 -2.64 -14.29
CA GLN A 150 -4.24 -1.93 -13.95
C GLN A 150 -5.36 -2.95 -13.75
N LEU A 151 -5.55 -3.37 -12.50
CA LEU A 151 -6.74 -4.12 -12.07
C LEU A 151 -7.95 -3.20 -11.93
#